data_AF-A0A267FDG0-F1
#
_entry.id   AF-A0A267FDG0-F1
#
_cell.length_a   1.000
_cell.length_b   1.000
_cell.length_c   1.000
_cell.angle_alpha   90.00
_cell.angle_beta   90.00
_cell.angle_gamma   90.00
#
_symmetry.space_group_name_H-M   'P 1'
#
loop_
_entity.id
_entity.type
_entity.pdbx_description
1 polymer ?
#
loop_
_entity_poly.entity_id
_entity_poly.type
_entity_poly.pdbx_seq_one_letter_code
_entity_poly.pdbx_strand_id
1 'polypeptide(L)'
;GEYDIRKDEDQEAKEAECLQLLVSAGYFRARIRGLSAFDKLVGGLCWCVQGCSVDIDADLLFHEGSSIGQKIALTEKIVRALRRMRCPHAIEPHQIQGRDFVHVFPVVQWLVTQVIGRRDQMTADWRQFAVEQYRLLQPSAAHQPASQPELAAAAAALADRRAQLKAAFPTQRRLRKPAAYRGAQVPEETQVRTTLLEYNGGLGTGVTGAGTGAAGATGAGGAGSGAASELAEMGEAGQQKRLAASLVGTIVGLQSADIQRALLDFGVKQTELAQQMESLRQLSPEQQQRVRDGMEERLETARQQAEQAAERERAARERRDVEVARVAAAEQQRADFAAQLSALGAVAQDPRAAARLDRLVAAAEELRQREAEQKATLRAEAAELEAELARLRDRAAAAGDVEAEAANSERVAKATEQAAAAAERLAAARAQLAEASRACASLRRRIDEFPSQEEASQYMRRLLELAEQAATLHRQTKQFYCLYNSACSLRELLEREIQLLTSVEDNYRQTERSPAGRQELAGQLEKIVESARQNQSQAERRLTTEKAKRDGLNSEYLRLVESERRYNKLVKDFRAEAAKNERLSALSAA
;
A
#
# COMPACT_ATOMS: atom_id res chain seq x y z
N GLY A 1 -58.31 5.37 -2.91
CA GLY A 1 -57.49 5.49 -4.11
C GLY A 1 -56.06 5.31 -3.70
N GLU A 2 -55.59 4.06 -3.71
CA GLU A 2 -54.17 3.74 -3.57
C GLU A 2 -53.48 4.19 -4.86
N TYR A 3 -52.59 5.17 -4.75
CA TYR A 3 -51.74 5.55 -5.87
C TYR A 3 -50.66 4.48 -6.00
N ASP A 4 -50.81 3.67 -7.05
CA ASP A 4 -49.83 2.68 -7.50
C ASP A 4 -48.55 3.40 -7.93
N ILE A 5 -47.55 3.43 -7.06
CA ILE A 5 -46.21 3.95 -7.37
C ILE A 5 -45.54 2.93 -8.28
N ARG A 6 -45.79 3.03 -9.59
CA ARG A 6 -45.01 2.31 -10.59
C ARG A 6 -43.54 2.70 -10.41
N LYS A 7 -42.73 1.74 -9.97
CA LYS A 7 -41.28 1.88 -9.94
C LYS A 7 -40.79 1.81 -11.39
N ASP A 8 -40.28 2.91 -11.92
CA ASP A 8 -39.65 2.92 -13.23
C ASP A 8 -38.34 2.12 -13.16
N GLU A 9 -38.34 0.91 -13.73
CA GLU A 9 -37.18 -0.01 -13.76
C GLU A 9 -35.95 0.66 -14.40
N ASP A 10 -36.16 1.55 -15.37
CA ASP A 10 -35.11 2.33 -16.05
C ASP A 10 -34.39 3.30 -15.10
N GLN A 11 -35.10 3.88 -14.12
CA GLN A 11 -34.51 4.80 -13.14
C GLN A 11 -33.66 4.05 -12.12
N GLU A 12 -34.08 2.86 -11.68
CA GLU A 12 -33.29 2.01 -10.77
C GLU A 12 -32.01 1.48 -11.44
N ALA A 13 -32.09 1.10 -12.71
CA ALA A 13 -30.91 0.70 -13.49
C ALA A 13 -29.91 1.85 -13.63
N LYS A 14 -30.38 3.06 -13.96
CA LYS A 14 -29.53 4.25 -14.10
C LYS A 14 -28.97 4.74 -12.77
N GLU A 15 -29.69 4.55 -11.67
CA GLU A 15 -29.16 4.79 -10.32
C GLU A 15 -27.94 3.90 -10.04
N ALA A 16 -28.06 2.59 -10.30
CA ALA A 16 -26.98 1.64 -10.07
C ALA A 16 -25.74 1.98 -10.92
N GLU A 17 -25.94 2.32 -12.20
CA GLU A 17 -24.86 2.73 -13.11
C GLU A 17 -24.18 4.03 -12.63
N CYS A 18 -24.94 5.05 -12.21
CA CYS A 18 -24.39 6.29 -11.65
C CYS A 18 -23.50 6.02 -10.44
N LEU A 19 -23.99 5.20 -9.50
CA LEU A 19 -23.25 4.85 -8.28
C LEU A 19 -22.00 4.04 -8.60
N GLN A 20 -22.07 3.11 -9.57
CA GLN A 20 -20.91 2.33 -10.00
C GLN A 20 -19.83 3.20 -10.64
N LEU A 21 -20.20 4.16 -11.50
CA LEU A 21 -19.27 5.13 -12.07
C LEU A 21 -18.56 5.95 -10.99
N LEU A 22 -19.30 6.45 -10.00
CA LEU A 22 -18.72 7.20 -8.87
C LEU A 22 -17.75 6.33 -8.05
N VAL A 23 -18.08 5.07 -7.81
CA VAL A 23 -17.18 4.13 -7.12
C VAL A 23 -15.91 3.88 -7.93
N SER A 24 -16.04 3.68 -9.25
CA SER A 24 -14.88 3.48 -10.14
C SER A 24 -13.95 4.70 -10.17
N ALA A 25 -14.50 5.90 -10.02
CA ALA A 25 -13.74 7.14 -9.92
C ALA A 25 -13.03 7.33 -8.54
N GLY A 26 -13.40 6.52 -7.54
CA GLY A 26 -12.82 6.54 -6.19
C GLY A 26 -13.73 7.11 -5.09
N TYR A 27 -15.03 7.30 -5.35
CA TYR A 27 -15.99 7.72 -4.33
C TYR A 27 -16.65 6.50 -3.66
N PHE A 28 -16.02 5.97 -2.61
CA PHE A 28 -16.48 4.74 -1.93
C PHE A 28 -17.70 4.92 -1.02
N ARG A 29 -18.07 6.16 -0.66
CA ARG A 29 -19.26 6.48 0.15
C ARG A 29 -20.56 6.03 -0.53
N ALA A 30 -20.57 5.91 -1.86
CA ALA A 30 -21.69 5.32 -2.61
C ALA A 30 -22.01 3.85 -2.25
N ARG A 31 -21.06 3.09 -1.68
CA ARG A 31 -21.24 1.68 -1.29
C ARG A 31 -21.84 1.47 0.11
N ILE A 32 -21.96 2.52 0.91
CA ILE A 32 -22.43 2.39 2.31
C ILE A 32 -23.90 1.93 2.30
N ARG A 33 -24.17 0.80 2.97
CA ARG A 33 -25.53 0.26 3.18
C ARG A 33 -26.18 1.08 4.31
N GLY A 34 -27.26 1.79 4.01
CA GLY A 34 -27.98 2.66 4.96
C GLY A 34 -28.05 4.14 4.57
N LEU A 35 -27.27 4.58 3.58
CA LEU A 35 -27.36 5.95 3.05
C LEU A 35 -28.42 6.03 1.93
N SER A 36 -29.21 7.11 1.89
CA SER A 36 -30.24 7.28 0.86
C SER A 36 -29.61 7.44 -0.53
N ALA A 37 -30.31 6.98 -1.58
CA ALA A 37 -29.90 7.13 -2.99
C ALA A 37 -29.52 8.58 -3.33
N PHE A 38 -30.35 9.54 -2.88
CA PHE A 38 -30.13 10.97 -3.05
C PHE A 38 -28.85 11.43 -2.36
N ASP A 39 -28.62 11.01 -1.11
CA ASP A 39 -27.44 11.42 -0.33
C ASP A 39 -26.14 10.85 -0.92
N LYS A 40 -26.18 9.63 -1.46
CA LYS A 40 -25.06 9.03 -2.21
C LYS A 40 -24.73 9.80 -3.48
N LEU A 41 -25.76 10.19 -4.23
CA LEU A 41 -25.62 10.93 -5.48
C LEU A 41 -25.11 12.35 -5.24
N VAL A 42 -25.75 13.10 -4.35
CA VAL A 42 -25.38 14.49 -4.03
C VAL A 42 -23.99 14.54 -3.40
N GLY A 43 -23.65 13.61 -2.52
CA GLY A 43 -22.30 13.48 -1.98
C GLY A 43 -21.27 13.17 -3.07
N GLY A 44 -21.60 12.32 -4.04
CA GLY A 44 -20.75 12.01 -5.20
C GLY A 44 -20.56 13.20 -6.13
N LEU A 45 -21.63 13.95 -6.43
CA LEU A 45 -21.58 15.17 -7.24
C LEU A 45 -20.72 16.25 -6.56
N CYS A 46 -20.92 16.50 -5.26
CA CYS A 46 -20.08 17.42 -4.49
C CYS A 46 -18.60 17.00 -4.53
N TRP A 47 -18.33 15.71 -4.35
CA TRP A 47 -16.97 15.18 -4.41
C TRP A 47 -16.34 15.37 -5.79
N CYS A 48 -17.08 15.13 -6.88
CA CYS A 48 -16.59 15.37 -8.23
C CYS A 48 -16.30 16.87 -8.48
N VAL A 49 -17.21 17.75 -8.04
CA VAL A 49 -17.05 19.20 -8.19
C VAL A 49 -15.82 19.70 -7.42
N GLN A 50 -15.60 19.21 -6.19
CA GLN A 50 -14.41 19.52 -5.39
C GLN A 50 -13.13 18.96 -6.03
N GLY A 51 -13.19 17.72 -6.56
CA GLY A 51 -12.06 17.07 -7.23
C GLY A 51 -11.65 17.72 -8.56
N CYS A 52 -12.55 18.48 -9.18
CA CYS A 52 -12.26 19.24 -10.39
C CYS A 52 -11.49 20.54 -10.14
N SER A 53 -11.15 20.92 -8.90
CA SER A 53 -10.29 22.08 -8.56
C SER A 53 -10.57 23.36 -9.36
N VAL A 54 -11.83 23.61 -9.70
CA VAL A 54 -12.29 24.89 -10.26
C VAL A 54 -12.50 25.79 -9.04
N ASP A 55 -12.07 27.05 -9.12
CA ASP A 55 -12.31 28.09 -8.09
C ASP A 55 -13.82 28.34 -7.96
N ILE A 56 -14.50 27.41 -7.30
CA ILE A 56 -15.91 27.45 -6.99
C ILE A 56 -15.94 27.77 -5.50
N ASP A 57 -16.15 29.05 -5.22
CA ASP A 57 -16.35 29.62 -3.89
C ASP A 57 -17.70 29.13 -3.31
N ALA A 58 -17.79 27.82 -3.09
CA ALA A 58 -18.96 27.14 -2.58
C ALA A 58 -18.50 26.12 -1.55
N ASP A 59 -18.70 26.45 -0.27
CA ASP A 59 -18.67 25.49 0.81
C ASP A 59 -19.78 24.45 0.58
N LEU A 60 -19.42 23.38 -0.15
CA LEU A 60 -20.23 22.18 -0.35
C LEU A 60 -20.02 21.26 0.86
N LEU A 61 -20.51 21.71 2.01
CA LEU A 61 -20.54 20.92 3.24
C LEU A 61 -21.74 19.97 3.18
N PHE A 62 -21.46 18.69 2.99
CA PHE A 62 -22.48 17.64 3.04
C PHE A 62 -22.60 17.10 4.47
N HIS A 63 -23.82 17.11 5.01
CA HIS A 63 -24.16 16.50 6.30
C HIS A 63 -25.22 15.40 6.10
N GLU A 64 -24.99 14.25 6.71
CA GLU A 64 -25.92 13.12 6.71
C GLU A 64 -27.11 13.51 7.60
N GLY A 65 -28.31 13.70 7.01
CA GLY A 65 -29.52 14.14 7.73
C GLY A 65 -29.92 15.61 7.53
N SER A 66 -29.39 16.31 6.52
CA SER A 66 -29.79 17.69 6.20
C SER A 66 -31.31 17.83 5.97
N SER A 67 -31.87 18.95 6.45
CA SER A 67 -33.28 19.29 6.23
C SER A 67 -33.60 19.44 4.73
N ILE A 68 -34.85 19.24 4.34
CA ILE A 68 -35.28 19.39 2.93
C ILE A 68 -34.87 20.75 2.34
N GLY A 69 -34.98 21.84 3.12
CA GLY A 69 -34.51 23.16 2.69
C GLY A 69 -33.00 23.25 2.46
N GLN A 70 -32.19 22.57 3.27
CA GLN A 70 -30.74 22.49 3.07
C GLN A 70 -30.37 21.63 1.84
N LYS A 71 -31.12 20.54 1.59
CA LYS A 71 -30.94 19.69 0.40
C LYS A 71 -31.26 20.45 -0.89
N ILE A 72 -32.29 21.29 -0.88
CA ILE A 72 -32.63 22.20 -1.99
C ILE A 72 -31.52 23.23 -2.21
N ALA A 73 -31.07 23.91 -1.14
CA ALA A 73 -29.99 24.88 -1.24
C ALA A 73 -28.67 24.26 -1.75
N LEU A 74 -28.37 23.02 -1.36
CA LEU A 74 -27.17 22.30 -1.80
C LEU A 74 -27.26 21.91 -3.28
N THR A 75 -28.40 21.39 -3.74
CA THR A 75 -28.61 21.02 -5.15
C THR A 75 -28.55 22.25 -6.07
N GLU A 76 -29.09 23.40 -5.65
CA GLU A 76 -28.92 24.66 -6.38
C GLU A 76 -27.47 25.11 -6.49
N LYS A 77 -26.68 24.98 -5.40
CA LYS A 77 -25.24 25.30 -5.41
C LYS A 77 -24.48 24.39 -6.37
N ILE A 78 -24.81 23.10 -6.41
CA ILE A 78 -24.21 22.14 -7.35
C ILE A 78 -24.54 22.52 -8.80
N VAL A 79 -25.79 22.89 -9.11
CA VAL A 79 -26.16 23.32 -10.48
C VAL A 79 -25.43 24.61 -10.88
N ARG A 80 -25.28 25.58 -9.97
CA ARG A 80 -24.47 26.78 -10.23
C ARG A 80 -22.99 26.45 -10.47
N ALA A 81 -22.45 25.50 -9.71
CA ALA A 81 -21.09 24.99 -9.90
C ALA A 81 -20.92 24.31 -11.27
N LEU A 82 -21.85 23.45 -11.67
CA LEU A 82 -21.86 22.79 -12.99
C LEU A 82 -21.89 23.78 -14.15
N ARG A 83 -22.69 24.84 -14.06
CA ARG A 83 -22.72 25.92 -15.06
C ARG A 83 -21.38 26.66 -15.16
N ARG A 84 -20.73 26.93 -14.03
CA ARG A 84 -19.38 27.55 -14.01
C ARG A 84 -18.31 26.65 -14.62
N MET A 85 -18.43 25.33 -14.44
CA MET A 85 -17.55 24.35 -15.09
C MET A 85 -17.84 24.12 -16.57
N ARG A 86 -18.83 24.83 -17.16
CA ARG A 86 -19.27 24.67 -18.55
C ARG A 86 -19.67 23.24 -18.88
N CYS A 87 -20.40 22.58 -17.98
CA CYS A 87 -20.97 21.26 -18.26
C CYS A 87 -21.90 21.34 -19.49
N PRO A 88 -21.74 20.46 -20.49
CA PRO A 88 -22.54 20.47 -21.72
C PRO A 88 -23.98 19.97 -21.52
N HIS A 89 -24.27 19.31 -20.39
CA HIS A 89 -25.59 18.77 -20.09
C HIS A 89 -26.35 19.73 -19.15
N ALA A 90 -27.54 20.16 -19.59
CA ALA A 90 -28.41 21.01 -18.79
C ALA A 90 -29.12 20.19 -17.71
N ILE A 91 -28.99 20.61 -16.46
CA ILE A 91 -29.66 19.98 -15.31
C ILE A 91 -30.23 21.03 -14.38
N GLU A 92 -31.44 20.76 -13.89
CA GLU A 92 -32.14 21.62 -12.94
C GLU A 92 -32.14 21.03 -11.52
N PRO A 93 -32.23 21.87 -10.47
CA PRO A 93 -32.19 21.40 -9.08
C PRO A 93 -33.30 20.38 -8.75
N HIS A 94 -34.49 20.56 -9.34
CA HIS A 94 -35.64 19.68 -9.12
C HIS A 94 -35.42 18.26 -9.69
N GLN A 95 -34.60 18.10 -10.75
CA GLN A 95 -34.27 16.80 -11.35
C GLN A 95 -33.33 16.00 -10.44
N ILE A 96 -32.39 16.67 -9.77
CA ILE A 96 -31.50 16.04 -8.78
C ILE A 96 -32.29 15.63 -7.52
N GLN A 97 -33.24 16.47 -7.08
CA GLN A 97 -34.10 16.17 -5.94
C GLN A 97 -35.15 15.09 -6.23
N GLY A 98 -35.72 15.12 -7.44
CA GLY A 98 -36.70 14.15 -7.93
C GLY A 98 -36.13 12.79 -8.29
N ARG A 99 -34.80 12.59 -8.14
CA ARG A 99 -34.08 11.35 -8.47
C ARG A 99 -34.25 10.93 -9.93
N ASP A 100 -34.22 11.90 -10.83
CA ASP A 100 -34.27 11.66 -12.26
C ASP A 100 -32.88 11.25 -12.77
N PHE A 101 -32.50 10.00 -12.51
CA PHE A 101 -31.19 9.44 -12.86
C PHE A 101 -30.95 9.38 -14.36
N VAL A 102 -32.00 9.36 -15.19
CA VAL A 102 -31.89 9.43 -16.66
C VAL A 102 -31.20 10.72 -17.10
N HIS A 103 -31.57 11.86 -16.51
CA HIS A 103 -30.97 13.16 -16.82
C HIS A 103 -29.71 13.45 -16.00
N VAL A 104 -29.57 12.86 -14.80
CA VAL A 104 -28.38 13.02 -13.97
C VAL A 104 -27.19 12.20 -14.48
N PHE A 105 -27.44 11.04 -15.10
CA PHE A 105 -26.39 10.12 -15.54
C PHE A 105 -25.35 10.74 -16.49
N PRO A 106 -25.73 11.47 -17.57
CA PRO A 106 -24.77 12.15 -18.45
C PRO A 106 -23.91 13.18 -17.71
N VAL A 107 -24.48 13.87 -16.72
CA VAL A 107 -23.73 14.84 -15.89
C VAL A 107 -22.69 14.13 -15.03
N VAL A 108 -23.05 13.00 -14.41
CA VAL A 108 -22.13 12.18 -13.60
C VAL A 108 -21.01 11.62 -14.46
N GLN A 109 -21.33 11.08 -15.64
CA GLN A 109 -20.34 10.55 -16.58
C GLN A 109 -19.32 11.62 -16.98
N TRP A 110 -19.80 12.81 -17.38
CA TRP A 110 -18.93 13.92 -17.73
C TRP A 110 -18.05 14.36 -16.56
N LEU A 111 -18.64 14.52 -15.36
CA LEU A 111 -17.91 14.90 -14.15
C LEU A 111 -16.79 13.91 -13.81
N VAL A 112 -17.07 12.61 -13.87
CA VAL A 112 -16.07 11.57 -13.58
C VAL A 112 -14.91 11.65 -14.57
N THR A 113 -15.18 11.84 -15.87
CA THR A 113 -14.13 12.03 -16.88
C THR A 113 -13.27 13.26 -16.58
N GLN A 114 -13.88 14.37 -16.17
CA GLN A 114 -13.14 15.59 -15.80
C GLN A 114 -12.26 15.40 -14.56
N VAL A 115 -12.76 14.73 -13.53
CA VAL A 115 -12.00 14.45 -12.30
C VAL A 115 -10.79 13.56 -12.57
N ILE A 116 -10.95 12.52 -13.39
CA ILE A 116 -9.85 11.61 -13.76
C ILE A 116 -8.80 12.39 -14.57
N GLY A 117 -9.22 13.09 -15.63
CA GLY A 117 -8.29 13.86 -16.45
C GLY A 117 -7.53 14.93 -15.66
N ARG A 118 -8.18 15.58 -14.70
CA ARG A 118 -7.52 16.59 -13.85
C ARG A 118 -6.59 15.99 -12.80
N ARG A 119 -6.91 14.80 -12.27
CA ARG A 119 -5.99 14.04 -11.42
C ARG A 119 -4.74 13.63 -12.19
N ASP A 120 -4.87 13.21 -13.43
CA ASP A 120 -3.73 12.85 -14.26
C ASP A 120 -2.84 14.06 -14.56
N GLN A 121 -3.44 15.21 -14.90
CA GLN A 121 -2.74 16.47 -15.07
C GLN A 121 -2.02 16.91 -13.78
N MET A 122 -2.73 16.91 -12.65
CA MET A 122 -2.14 17.25 -11.36
C MET A 122 -0.99 16.30 -11.02
N THR A 123 -1.14 15.00 -11.28
CA THR A 123 -0.09 14.00 -11.05
C THR A 123 1.13 14.24 -11.96
N ALA A 124 0.91 14.62 -13.22
CA ALA A 124 1.98 14.99 -14.14
C ALA A 124 2.71 16.26 -13.65
N ASP A 125 1.98 17.28 -13.21
CA ASP A 125 2.53 18.52 -12.66
C ASP A 125 3.34 18.25 -11.38
N TRP A 126 2.86 17.39 -10.48
CA TRP A 126 3.60 16.97 -9.28
C TRP A 126 4.86 16.18 -9.62
N ARG A 127 4.81 15.31 -10.65
CA ARG A 127 5.99 14.59 -11.13
C ARG A 127 7.03 15.54 -11.71
N GLN A 128 6.61 16.48 -12.56
CA GLN A 128 7.50 17.50 -13.11
C GLN A 128 8.07 18.39 -12.00
N PHE A 129 7.25 18.79 -11.03
CA PHE A 129 7.72 19.53 -9.86
C PHE A 129 8.76 18.75 -9.06
N ALA A 130 8.53 17.46 -8.81
CA ALA A 130 9.47 16.61 -8.09
C ALA A 130 10.78 16.44 -8.85
N VAL A 131 10.74 16.29 -10.18
CA VAL A 131 11.93 16.23 -11.05
C VAL A 131 12.70 17.55 -10.99
N GLU A 132 12.02 18.69 -11.08
CA GLU A 132 12.65 20.01 -11.01
C GLU A 132 13.23 20.31 -9.61
N GLN A 133 12.54 19.93 -8.54
CA GLN A 133 13.08 20.04 -7.18
C GLN A 133 14.29 19.14 -6.98
N TYR A 134 14.26 17.91 -7.51
CA TYR A 134 15.41 17.01 -7.50
C TYR A 134 16.59 17.59 -8.29
N ARG A 135 16.32 18.22 -9.44
CA ARG A 135 17.32 18.89 -10.27
C ARG A 135 17.94 20.12 -9.60
N LEU A 136 17.16 20.84 -8.79
CA LEU A 136 17.65 21.97 -7.99
C LEU A 136 18.44 21.52 -6.76
N LEU A 137 18.10 20.36 -6.19
CA LEU A 137 18.78 19.76 -5.03
C LEU A 137 20.05 18.98 -5.42
N GLN A 138 20.19 18.58 -6.69
CA GLN A 138 21.44 18.07 -7.24
C GLN A 138 22.21 19.20 -7.93
N PRO A 139 23.33 19.69 -7.36
CA PRO A 139 24.24 20.49 -8.16
C PRO A 139 24.77 19.59 -9.28
N SER A 140 24.47 19.95 -10.53
CA SER A 140 24.94 19.23 -11.72
C SER A 140 26.43 18.92 -11.58
N ALA A 141 26.80 17.64 -11.74
CA ALA A 141 28.18 17.16 -11.67
C ALA A 141 29.13 17.89 -12.65
N ALA A 142 28.60 18.68 -13.58
CA ALA A 142 29.38 19.53 -14.47
C ALA A 142 29.94 20.81 -13.80
N HIS A 143 29.46 21.20 -12.61
CA HIS A 143 29.96 22.36 -11.86
C HIS A 143 30.25 21.96 -10.41
N GLN A 144 31.23 21.10 -10.20
CA GLN A 144 31.92 21.00 -8.91
C GLN A 144 32.94 22.13 -8.83
N PRO A 145 32.74 23.20 -8.03
CA PRO A 145 33.89 23.90 -7.50
C PRO A 145 34.58 22.95 -6.52
N ALA A 146 35.85 22.67 -6.80
CA ALA A 146 36.70 21.85 -5.96
C ALA A 146 36.70 22.37 -4.51
N SER A 147 36.78 21.42 -3.56
CA SER A 147 37.06 21.59 -2.12
C SER A 147 36.06 22.41 -1.30
N GLN A 148 35.12 21.72 -0.64
CA GLN A 148 34.54 22.20 0.62
C GLN A 148 34.81 21.16 1.73
N PRO A 149 35.74 21.42 2.66
CA PRO A 149 36.01 20.53 3.81
C PRO A 149 34.80 20.38 4.74
N GLU A 150 33.80 21.26 4.63
CA GLU A 150 32.56 21.22 5.39
C GLU A 150 31.67 20.02 5.03
N LEU A 151 31.65 19.58 3.77
CA LEU A 151 30.83 18.43 3.35
C LEU A 151 31.42 17.10 3.86
N ALA A 152 32.75 17.01 3.87
CA ALA A 152 33.48 15.87 4.45
C ALA A 152 33.32 15.84 5.98
N ALA A 153 33.36 17.00 6.63
CA ALA A 153 33.09 17.12 8.07
C ALA A 153 31.64 16.76 8.41
N ALA A 154 30.66 17.17 7.59
CA ALA A 154 29.26 16.79 7.75
C ALA A 154 29.02 15.30 7.55
N ALA A 155 29.69 14.67 6.58
CA ALA A 155 29.64 13.22 6.36
C ALA A 155 30.26 12.44 7.53
N ALA A 156 31.38 12.92 8.08
CA ALA A 156 32.00 12.34 9.28
C ALA A 156 31.10 12.50 10.52
N ALA A 157 30.52 13.68 10.72
CA ALA A 157 29.57 13.92 11.82
C ALA A 157 28.32 13.04 11.72
N LEU A 158 27.82 12.78 10.51
CA LEU A 158 26.71 11.83 10.27
C LEU A 158 27.11 10.38 10.57
N ALA A 159 28.33 9.97 10.22
CA ALA A 159 28.85 8.64 10.54
C ALA A 159 28.97 8.43 12.07
N ASP A 160 29.48 9.43 12.79
CA ASP A 160 29.57 9.40 14.25
C ASP A 160 28.18 9.36 14.91
N ARG A 161 27.23 10.17 14.42
CA ARG A 161 25.87 10.18 14.94
C ARG A 161 25.13 8.88 14.67
N ARG A 162 25.40 8.23 13.53
CA ARG A 162 24.92 6.88 13.21
C ARG A 162 25.51 5.84 14.15
N ALA A 163 26.80 5.95 14.50
CA ALA A 163 27.45 5.07 15.46
C ALA A 163 26.85 5.25 16.88
N GLN A 164 26.65 6.49 17.31
CA GLN A 164 26.00 6.83 18.59
C GLN A 164 24.54 6.32 18.65
N LEU A 165 23.77 6.46 17.57
CA LEU A 165 22.41 5.92 17.49
C LEU A 165 22.38 4.39 17.56
N LYS A 166 23.32 3.70 16.91
CA LYS A 166 23.47 2.24 17.02
C LYS A 166 23.86 1.80 18.43
N ALA A 167 24.66 2.60 19.13
CA ALA A 167 25.06 2.31 20.51
C ALA A 167 23.94 2.60 21.52
N ALA A 168 23.14 3.64 21.30
CA ALA A 168 21.99 4.00 22.13
C ALA A 168 20.79 3.06 21.92
N PHE A 169 20.61 2.55 20.71
CA PHE A 169 19.57 1.59 20.34
C PHE A 169 20.20 0.31 19.78
N PRO A 170 20.92 -0.47 20.61
CA PRO A 170 21.48 -1.73 20.16
C PRO A 170 20.34 -2.65 19.76
N THR A 171 20.39 -3.19 18.54
CA THR A 171 19.40 -4.15 18.10
C THR A 171 19.43 -5.34 19.05
N GLN A 172 18.35 -5.58 19.79
CA GLN A 172 18.28 -6.63 20.82
C GLN A 172 18.24 -8.01 20.18
N ARG A 173 19.39 -8.47 19.70
CA ARG A 173 19.56 -9.79 19.11
C ARG A 173 19.76 -10.81 20.23
N ARG A 174 18.69 -11.51 20.62
CA ARG A 174 18.72 -12.46 21.76
C ARG A 174 19.30 -13.82 21.38
N LEU A 175 19.16 -14.21 20.13
CA LEU A 175 19.68 -15.47 19.59
C LEU A 175 20.64 -15.14 18.43
N ARG A 176 21.71 -15.92 18.30
CA ARG A 176 22.70 -15.75 17.22
C ARG A 176 22.70 -17.00 16.35
N LYS A 177 22.60 -16.83 15.03
CA LYS A 177 22.83 -17.92 14.08
C LYS A 177 24.15 -18.65 14.37
N PRO A 178 24.13 -20.00 14.46
CA PRO A 178 25.36 -20.78 14.53
C PRO A 178 26.26 -20.48 13.34
N ALA A 179 27.58 -20.54 13.54
CA ALA A 179 28.57 -20.19 12.50
C ALA A 179 28.39 -20.99 11.20
N ALA A 180 27.92 -22.24 11.31
CA ALA A 180 27.64 -23.13 10.18
C ALA A 180 26.55 -22.63 9.22
N TYR A 181 25.62 -21.79 9.68
CA TYR A 181 24.54 -21.22 8.85
C TYR A 181 24.92 -19.87 8.24
N ARG A 182 26.13 -19.36 8.50
CA ARG A 182 26.58 -18.06 8.01
C ARG A 182 27.29 -18.27 6.65
N GLY A 183 26.51 -18.16 5.57
CA GLY A 183 27.02 -18.31 4.20
C GLY A 183 26.63 -19.62 3.49
N ALA A 184 25.88 -20.50 4.16
CA ALA A 184 25.25 -21.65 3.50
C ALA A 184 23.99 -21.21 2.74
N GLN A 185 23.71 -21.81 1.58
CA GLN A 185 22.43 -21.66 0.89
C GLN A 185 21.36 -22.42 1.70
N VAL A 186 20.61 -21.67 2.50
CA VAL A 186 19.48 -22.18 3.26
C VAL A 186 18.20 -21.78 2.50
N PRO A 187 17.16 -22.63 2.45
CA PRO A 187 15.86 -22.24 1.91
C PRO A 187 15.36 -20.93 2.54
N GLU A 188 14.81 -20.04 1.71
CA GLU A 188 14.41 -18.67 2.11
C GLU A 188 13.49 -18.68 3.34
N GLU A 189 12.58 -19.65 3.43
CA GLU A 189 11.64 -19.80 4.54
C GLU A 189 12.36 -20.02 5.88
N THR A 190 13.43 -20.83 5.88
CA THR A 190 14.25 -21.07 7.07
C THR A 190 15.14 -19.86 7.37
N GLN A 191 15.57 -19.09 6.36
CA GLN A 191 16.31 -17.85 6.55
C GLN A 191 15.44 -16.75 7.18
N VAL A 192 14.19 -16.64 6.76
CA VAL A 192 13.19 -15.73 7.35
C VAL A 192 12.89 -16.15 8.77
N ARG A 193 12.59 -17.43 9.00
CA ARG A 193 12.26 -17.98 10.33
C ARG A 193 13.39 -17.79 11.35
N THR A 194 14.62 -18.06 10.94
CA THR A 194 15.79 -17.84 11.80
C THR A 194 16.03 -16.37 12.09
N THR A 195 15.79 -15.47 11.13
CA THR A 195 15.93 -14.02 11.34
C THR A 195 14.84 -13.46 12.26
N LEU A 196 13.61 -13.97 12.17
CA LEU A 196 12.52 -13.60 13.09
C LEU A 196 12.82 -14.02 14.54
N LEU A 197 13.37 -15.23 14.72
CA LEU A 197 13.82 -15.71 16.04
C LEU A 197 14.95 -14.86 16.64
N GLU A 198 15.84 -14.30 15.82
CA GLU A 198 16.93 -13.43 16.28
C GLU A 198 16.43 -12.13 16.92
N TYR A 199 15.27 -11.62 16.48
CA TYR A 199 14.71 -10.32 16.88
C TYR A 199 13.39 -10.42 17.65
N ASN A 200 13.10 -11.58 18.25
CA ASN A 200 11.91 -11.83 19.06
C ASN A 200 10.58 -11.70 18.29
N GLY A 201 10.61 -11.84 16.96
CA GLY A 201 9.42 -12.02 16.15
C GLY A 201 8.84 -13.39 16.44
N GLY A 202 7.73 -13.43 17.17
CA GLY A 202 6.95 -14.65 17.32
C GLY A 202 6.66 -15.25 15.93
N LEU A 203 6.56 -16.58 15.87
CA LEU A 203 6.07 -17.31 14.70
C LEU A 203 4.62 -16.88 14.45
N GLY A 204 4.46 -15.75 13.79
CA GLY A 204 3.19 -15.21 13.34
C GLY A 204 2.66 -16.15 12.28
N THR A 205 1.62 -16.87 12.64
CA THR A 205 0.72 -17.59 11.73
C THR A 205 0.38 -16.67 10.56
N GLY A 206 0.73 -17.11 9.35
CA GLY A 206 0.29 -16.45 8.14
C GLY A 206 -1.23 -16.38 8.07
N VAL A 207 -1.72 -15.19 7.70
CA VAL A 207 -2.94 -14.94 6.92
C VAL A 207 -4.21 -15.60 7.47
N THR A 208 -5.06 -14.81 8.16
CA THR A 208 -6.49 -14.63 7.83
C THR A 208 -7.15 -13.60 8.76
N GLY A 209 -7.86 -12.63 8.18
CA GLY A 209 -9.16 -12.12 8.66
C GLY A 209 -9.25 -11.24 9.92
N ALA A 210 -9.37 -9.92 9.69
CA ALA A 210 -10.23 -8.92 10.35
C ALA A 210 -10.95 -9.21 11.70
N GLY A 211 -10.93 -8.21 12.61
CA GLY A 211 -12.10 -7.87 13.44
C GLY A 211 -11.88 -7.58 14.92
N THR A 212 -11.82 -6.28 15.27
CA THR A 212 -12.52 -5.59 16.39
C THR A 212 -12.65 -6.22 17.79
N GLY A 213 -12.35 -5.40 18.83
CA GLY A 213 -13.29 -5.21 19.95
C GLY A 213 -12.81 -5.56 21.36
N ALA A 214 -12.92 -4.56 22.24
CA ALA A 214 -12.47 -4.53 23.64
C ALA A 214 -13.31 -5.33 24.66
N ALA A 215 -12.68 -5.50 25.84
CA ALA A 215 -13.22 -5.37 27.21
C ALA A 215 -13.75 -6.61 27.99
N GLY A 216 -13.15 -6.83 29.18
CA GLY A 216 -13.90 -6.92 30.44
C GLY A 216 -13.86 -8.21 31.28
N ALA A 217 -13.58 -8.04 32.57
CA ALA A 217 -13.96 -8.87 33.75
C ALA A 217 -13.16 -10.18 34.02
N THR A 218 -12.25 -10.23 35.01
CA THR A 218 -12.42 -10.43 36.48
C THR A 218 -12.97 -11.80 36.91
N GLY A 219 -12.21 -12.49 37.78
CA GLY A 219 -12.79 -13.31 38.86
C GLY A 219 -12.38 -14.79 38.95
N ALA A 220 -11.43 -15.05 39.86
CA ALA A 220 -11.42 -16.14 40.84
C ALA A 220 -11.44 -17.64 40.41
N GLY A 221 -10.35 -18.32 40.78
CA GLY A 221 -10.44 -19.35 41.83
C GLY A 221 -10.39 -20.83 41.44
N GLY A 222 -9.27 -21.48 41.75
CA GLY A 222 -9.31 -22.65 42.64
C GLY A 222 -9.08 -24.05 42.08
N ALA A 223 -7.81 -24.48 42.17
CA ALA A 223 -7.33 -25.76 42.74
C ALA A 223 -7.35 -27.08 41.91
N GLY A 224 -6.21 -27.80 42.01
CA GLY A 224 -6.05 -29.22 41.70
C GLY A 224 -4.83 -29.53 40.80
N SER A 225 -3.59 -29.24 41.22
CA SER A 225 -2.64 -30.17 41.88
C SER A 225 -2.08 -31.30 41.00
N GLY A 226 -0.76 -31.31 40.80
CA GLY A 226 0.00 -32.53 40.50
C GLY A 226 1.28 -32.31 39.71
N ALA A 227 2.42 -32.57 40.35
CA ALA A 227 3.78 -32.64 39.78
C ALA A 227 4.52 -31.30 39.54
N ALA A 228 4.88 -30.64 40.64
CA ALA A 228 6.03 -29.74 40.70
C ALA A 228 6.85 -30.06 41.97
N SER A 229 7.86 -30.90 41.82
CA SER A 229 8.99 -30.98 42.76
C SER A 229 10.18 -31.55 41.98
N GLU A 230 11.37 -31.02 42.27
CA GLU A 230 12.67 -31.39 41.69
C GLU A 230 13.10 -30.66 40.42
N LEU A 231 13.25 -29.32 40.52
CA LEU A 231 14.51 -28.62 40.17
C LEU A 231 14.43 -27.18 40.70
N ALA A 232 14.45 -27.06 42.03
CA ALA A 232 14.51 -25.79 42.74
C ALA A 232 15.97 -25.47 43.08
N GLU A 233 16.70 -24.88 42.14
CA GLU A 233 17.92 -24.13 42.45
C GLU A 233 18.00 -22.88 41.56
N MET A 234 18.30 -21.76 42.22
CA MET A 234 18.49 -20.38 41.74
C MET A 234 17.25 -19.61 41.26
N GLY A 235 16.81 -18.73 42.15
CA GLY A 235 15.73 -17.77 41.94
C GLY A 235 16.10 -16.54 41.09
N GLU A 236 15.01 -15.82 40.80
CA GLU A 236 14.90 -14.47 40.20
C GLU A 236 14.81 -14.36 38.67
N ALA A 237 13.65 -14.74 38.12
CA ALA A 237 13.01 -14.04 36.97
C ALA A 237 11.53 -14.47 36.79
N GLY A 238 10.71 -14.28 37.82
CA GLY A 238 9.31 -14.70 37.91
C GLY A 238 8.29 -13.95 37.03
N GLN A 239 8.65 -13.43 35.86
CA GLN A 239 7.72 -12.65 35.01
C GLN A 239 7.28 -13.36 33.71
N GLN A 240 7.90 -14.48 33.31
CA GLN A 240 7.58 -15.12 32.02
C GLN A 240 6.42 -16.14 32.05
N LYS A 241 6.07 -16.72 33.21
CA LYS A 241 5.01 -17.76 33.29
C LYS A 241 3.57 -17.22 33.20
N ARG A 242 3.33 -15.91 33.36
CA ARG A 242 1.97 -15.33 33.24
C ARG A 242 1.53 -15.08 31.79
N LEU A 243 2.47 -14.92 30.85
CA LEU A 243 2.14 -14.61 29.45
C LEU A 243 1.81 -15.85 28.62
N ALA A 244 2.29 -17.04 29.01
CA ALA A 244 1.97 -18.30 28.34
C ALA A 244 0.50 -18.74 28.56
N ALA A 245 -0.05 -18.53 29.76
CA ALA A 245 -1.45 -18.88 30.06
C ALA A 245 -2.47 -17.97 29.33
N SER A 246 -2.11 -16.69 29.15
CA SER A 246 -2.89 -15.74 28.35
C SER A 246 -2.91 -16.12 26.85
N LEU A 247 -1.77 -16.54 26.30
CA LEU A 247 -1.69 -17.00 24.91
C LEU A 247 -2.53 -18.27 24.68
N VAL A 248 -2.48 -19.24 25.59
CA VAL A 248 -3.29 -20.47 25.48
C VAL A 248 -4.79 -20.16 25.60
N GLY A 249 -5.19 -19.22 26.47
CA GLY A 249 -6.59 -18.77 26.56
C GLY A 249 -7.09 -18.04 25.30
N THR A 250 -6.20 -17.30 24.62
CA THR A 250 -6.56 -16.58 23.38
C THR A 250 -6.67 -17.52 22.18
N ILE A 251 -5.83 -18.57 22.13
CA ILE A 251 -5.88 -19.64 21.12
C ILE A 251 -7.16 -20.46 21.27
N VAL A 252 -7.57 -20.79 22.51
CA VAL A 252 -8.83 -21.49 22.78
C VAL A 252 -10.05 -20.58 22.51
N GLY A 253 -9.93 -19.26 22.67
CA GLY A 253 -11.00 -18.29 22.42
C GLY A 253 -11.35 -18.08 20.94
N LEU A 254 -10.36 -18.00 20.04
CA LEU A 254 -10.57 -17.73 18.61
C LEU A 254 -11.19 -18.91 17.83
N GLN A 255 -10.96 -20.13 18.29
CA GLN A 255 -11.60 -21.33 17.75
C GLN A 255 -12.71 -21.84 18.68
N SER A 256 -13.09 -21.10 19.73
CA SER A 256 -14.05 -21.57 20.74
C SER A 256 -15.38 -22.00 20.14
N ALA A 257 -15.89 -21.33 19.10
CA ALA A 257 -17.14 -21.69 18.44
C ALA A 257 -17.02 -22.99 17.61
N ASP A 258 -15.89 -23.18 16.92
CA ASP A 258 -15.64 -24.39 16.12
C ASP A 258 -15.25 -25.58 17.01
N ILE A 259 -14.54 -25.31 18.12
CA ILE A 259 -14.25 -26.28 19.17
C ILE A 259 -15.53 -26.64 19.94
N GLN A 260 -16.42 -25.68 20.23
CA GLN A 260 -17.72 -25.96 20.84
C GLN A 260 -18.61 -26.76 19.91
N ARG A 261 -18.65 -26.44 18.61
CA ARG A 261 -19.34 -27.26 17.62
C ARG A 261 -18.72 -28.64 17.50
N ALA A 262 -17.40 -28.75 17.43
CA ALA A 262 -16.71 -30.03 17.41
C ALA A 262 -16.92 -30.82 18.71
N LEU A 263 -17.02 -30.17 19.88
CA LEU A 263 -17.33 -30.79 21.17
C LEU A 263 -18.79 -31.22 21.27
N LEU A 264 -19.72 -30.43 20.72
CA LEU A 264 -21.13 -30.81 20.61
C LEU A 264 -21.31 -31.97 19.63
N ASP A 265 -20.67 -31.91 18.46
CA ASP A 265 -20.66 -32.98 17.47
C ASP A 265 -19.95 -34.23 18.00
N PHE A 266 -18.88 -34.07 18.79
CA PHE A 266 -18.22 -35.17 19.48
C PHE A 266 -19.08 -35.73 20.60
N GLY A 267 -19.82 -34.88 21.33
CA GLY A 267 -20.79 -35.29 22.34
C GLY A 267 -21.96 -36.08 21.73
N VAL A 268 -22.52 -35.59 20.62
CA VAL A 268 -23.57 -36.27 19.84
C VAL A 268 -23.03 -37.58 19.25
N LYS A 269 -21.82 -37.59 18.68
CA LYS A 269 -21.19 -38.82 18.20
C LYS A 269 -20.87 -39.78 19.34
N GLN A 270 -20.53 -39.31 20.53
CA GLN A 270 -20.32 -40.17 21.71
C GLN A 270 -21.62 -40.78 22.22
N THR A 271 -22.73 -40.03 22.24
CA THR A 271 -24.04 -40.58 22.61
C THR A 271 -24.55 -41.54 21.55
N GLU A 272 -24.35 -41.25 20.27
CA GLU A 272 -24.63 -42.18 19.16
C GLU A 272 -23.77 -43.45 19.25
N LEU A 273 -22.48 -43.33 19.55
CA LEU A 273 -21.59 -44.47 19.73
C LEU A 273 -22.00 -45.30 20.96
N ALA A 274 -22.39 -44.65 22.06
CA ALA A 274 -22.89 -45.33 23.25
C ALA A 274 -24.20 -46.07 22.96
N GLN A 275 -25.14 -45.43 22.26
CA GLN A 275 -26.39 -46.06 21.82
C GLN A 275 -26.14 -47.23 20.85
N GLN A 276 -25.21 -47.08 19.91
CA GLN A 276 -24.82 -48.15 19.00
C GLN A 276 -24.11 -49.30 19.73
N MET A 277 -23.24 -49.01 20.71
CA MET A 277 -22.58 -50.03 21.54
C MET A 277 -23.58 -50.76 22.44
N GLU A 278 -24.59 -50.06 22.96
CA GLU A 278 -25.65 -50.65 23.78
C GLU A 278 -26.61 -51.50 22.92
N SER A 279 -26.93 -51.04 21.71
CA SER A 279 -27.67 -51.82 20.69
C SER A 279 -26.90 -53.08 20.27
N LEU A 280 -25.58 -52.98 20.12
CA LEU A 280 -24.70 -54.11 19.80
C LEU A 280 -24.61 -55.11 20.95
N ARG A 281 -24.58 -54.65 22.22
CA ARG A 281 -24.57 -55.51 23.41
C ARG A 281 -25.84 -56.36 23.57
N GLN A 282 -26.96 -55.94 22.99
CA GLN A 282 -28.24 -56.65 23.02
C GLN A 282 -28.38 -57.72 21.92
N LEU A 283 -27.44 -57.80 20.97
CA LEU A 283 -27.45 -58.74 19.83
C LEU A 283 -26.60 -59.99 20.09
N SER A 284 -26.94 -61.11 19.45
CA SER A 284 -26.15 -62.35 19.55
C SER A 284 -24.75 -62.19 18.91
N PRO A 285 -23.74 -62.98 19.32
CA PRO A 285 -22.37 -62.86 18.80
C PRO A 285 -22.26 -63.04 17.28
N GLU A 286 -23.11 -63.87 16.67
CA GLU A 286 -23.17 -64.05 15.21
C GLU A 286 -23.76 -62.83 14.48
N GLN A 287 -24.73 -62.16 15.12
CA GLN A 287 -25.33 -60.93 14.58
C GLN A 287 -24.38 -59.74 14.70
N GLN A 288 -23.58 -59.68 15.78
CA GLN A 288 -22.52 -58.68 15.93
C GLN A 288 -21.43 -58.79 14.85
N GLN A 289 -21.04 -60.02 14.47
CA GLN A 289 -20.08 -60.24 13.38
C GLN A 289 -20.63 -59.74 12.04
N ARG A 290 -21.87 -60.06 11.69
CA ARG A 290 -22.49 -59.56 10.44
C ARG A 290 -22.59 -58.04 10.37
N VAL A 291 -22.85 -57.37 11.50
CA VAL A 291 -22.86 -55.91 11.56
C VAL A 291 -21.44 -55.34 11.40
N ARG A 292 -20.41 -55.99 11.95
CA ARG A 292 -19.01 -55.60 11.75
C ARG A 292 -18.59 -55.77 10.30
N ASP A 293 -18.84 -56.93 9.70
CA ASP A 293 -18.49 -57.21 8.31
C ASP A 293 -19.19 -56.20 7.36
N GLY A 294 -20.47 -55.91 7.60
CA GLY A 294 -21.21 -54.90 6.82
C GLY A 294 -20.74 -53.45 7.06
N MET A 295 -20.18 -53.14 8.23
CA MET A 295 -19.56 -51.84 8.49
C MET A 295 -18.16 -51.74 7.87
N GLU A 296 -17.40 -52.83 7.86
CA GLU A 296 -16.10 -52.92 7.17
C GLU A 296 -16.28 -52.75 5.66
N GLU A 297 -17.26 -53.41 5.05
CA GLU A 297 -17.61 -53.24 3.63
C GLU A 297 -18.03 -51.79 3.30
N ARG A 298 -18.79 -51.14 4.19
CA ARG A 298 -19.13 -49.71 4.06
C ARG A 298 -17.91 -48.80 4.20
N LEU A 299 -16.95 -49.16 5.05
CA LEU A 299 -15.70 -48.43 5.23
C LEU A 299 -14.80 -48.56 4.01
N GLU A 300 -14.72 -49.75 3.42
CA GLU A 300 -13.95 -50.02 2.20
C GLU A 300 -14.55 -49.29 1.00
N THR A 301 -15.86 -49.36 0.81
CA THR A 301 -16.54 -48.62 -0.26
C THR A 301 -16.41 -47.10 -0.10
N ALA A 302 -16.49 -46.57 1.13
CA ALA A 302 -16.25 -45.16 1.40
C ALA A 302 -14.79 -44.74 1.15
N ARG A 303 -13.81 -45.59 1.49
CA ARG A 303 -12.38 -45.35 1.17
C ARG A 303 -12.15 -45.30 -0.33
N GLN A 304 -12.70 -46.26 -1.08
CA GLN A 304 -12.61 -46.28 -2.54
C GLN A 304 -13.24 -45.04 -3.18
N GLN A 305 -14.40 -44.59 -2.67
CA GLN A 305 -15.03 -43.35 -3.14
C GLN A 305 -14.18 -42.11 -2.84
N ALA A 306 -13.53 -42.05 -1.67
CA ALA A 306 -12.63 -40.95 -1.30
C ALA A 306 -11.36 -40.93 -2.17
N GLU A 307 -10.78 -42.09 -2.46
CA GLU A 307 -9.63 -42.22 -3.38
C GLU A 307 -10.00 -41.77 -4.79
N GLN A 308 -11.13 -42.23 -5.33
CA GLN A 308 -11.64 -41.78 -6.64
C GLN A 308 -11.93 -40.28 -6.67
N ALA A 309 -12.45 -39.70 -5.58
CA ALA A 309 -12.67 -38.27 -5.48
C ALA A 309 -11.34 -37.48 -5.47
N ALA A 310 -10.33 -37.97 -4.75
CA ALA A 310 -8.99 -37.38 -4.71
C ALA A 310 -8.30 -37.44 -6.08
N GLU A 311 -8.44 -38.54 -6.82
CA GLU A 311 -7.92 -38.67 -8.19
C GLU A 311 -8.61 -37.71 -9.16
N ARG A 312 -9.94 -37.58 -9.08
CA ARG A 312 -10.69 -36.60 -9.87
C ARG A 312 -10.26 -35.17 -9.56
N GLU A 313 -10.01 -34.85 -8.30
CA GLU A 313 -9.52 -33.54 -7.90
C GLU A 313 -8.10 -33.27 -8.43
N ARG A 314 -7.20 -34.26 -8.35
CA ARG A 314 -5.85 -34.14 -8.95
C ARG A 314 -5.91 -33.91 -10.45
N ALA A 315 -6.70 -34.70 -11.18
CA ALA A 315 -6.89 -34.53 -12.62
C ALA A 315 -7.51 -33.17 -12.99
N ALA A 316 -8.43 -32.65 -12.16
CA ALA A 316 -9.00 -31.32 -12.35
C ALA A 316 -7.98 -30.20 -12.10
N ARG A 317 -7.12 -30.34 -11.08
CA ARG A 317 -6.02 -29.41 -10.79
C ARG A 317 -5.01 -29.35 -11.94
N GLU A 318 -4.59 -30.51 -12.45
CA GLU A 318 -3.67 -30.59 -13.60
C GLU A 318 -4.26 -29.92 -14.85
N ARG A 319 -5.54 -30.17 -15.17
CA ARG A 319 -6.23 -29.51 -16.28
C ARG A 319 -6.28 -27.99 -16.10
N ARG A 320 -6.59 -27.52 -14.88
CA ARG A 320 -6.61 -26.09 -14.56
C ARG A 320 -5.24 -25.47 -14.74
N ASP A 321 -4.18 -26.12 -14.26
CA ASP A 321 -2.83 -25.58 -14.33
C ASP A 321 -2.32 -25.49 -15.79
N VAL A 322 -2.70 -26.45 -16.64
CA VAL A 322 -2.47 -26.39 -18.10
C VAL A 322 -3.23 -25.22 -18.75
N GLU A 323 -4.51 -25.02 -18.42
CA GLU A 323 -5.28 -23.90 -18.97
C GLU A 323 -4.76 -22.53 -18.48
N VAL A 324 -4.34 -22.43 -17.22
CA VAL A 324 -3.71 -21.21 -16.68
C VAL A 324 -2.41 -20.92 -17.42
N ALA A 325 -1.56 -21.93 -17.67
CA ALA A 325 -0.34 -21.75 -18.46
C ALA A 325 -0.63 -21.31 -19.90
N ARG A 326 -1.69 -21.84 -20.52
CA ARG A 326 -2.13 -21.44 -21.87
C ARG A 326 -2.60 -19.99 -21.91
N VAL A 327 -3.40 -19.55 -20.93
CA VAL A 327 -3.85 -18.16 -20.81
C VAL A 327 -2.68 -17.22 -20.59
N ALA A 328 -1.75 -17.56 -19.69
CA ALA A 328 -0.54 -16.75 -19.46
C ALA A 328 0.33 -16.60 -20.72
N ALA A 329 0.49 -17.67 -21.51
CA ALA A 329 1.20 -17.60 -22.78
C ALA A 329 0.49 -16.70 -23.81
N ALA A 330 -0.84 -16.74 -23.88
CA ALA A 330 -1.62 -15.86 -24.74
C ALA A 330 -1.57 -14.38 -24.30
N GLU A 331 -1.50 -14.11 -23.00
CA GLU A 331 -1.31 -12.77 -22.45
C GLU A 331 0.09 -12.22 -22.75
N GLN A 332 1.13 -13.05 -22.64
CA GLN A 332 2.49 -12.66 -23.05
C GLN A 332 2.55 -12.31 -24.53
N GLN A 333 1.97 -13.15 -25.41
CA GLN A 333 1.89 -12.84 -26.83
C GLN A 333 1.14 -11.52 -27.10
N ARG A 334 0.02 -11.27 -26.42
CA ARG A 334 -0.71 -10.00 -26.53
C ARG A 334 0.11 -8.80 -26.08
N ALA A 335 0.87 -8.94 -25.00
CA ALA A 335 1.76 -7.89 -24.50
C ALA A 335 2.89 -7.61 -25.51
N ASP A 336 3.49 -8.65 -26.08
CA ASP A 336 4.52 -8.52 -27.12
C ASP A 336 3.98 -7.83 -28.38
N PHE A 337 2.77 -8.21 -28.83
CA PHE A 337 2.10 -7.55 -29.95
C PHE A 337 1.75 -6.09 -29.65
N ALA A 338 1.30 -5.76 -28.44
CA ALA A 338 1.04 -4.38 -28.03
C ALA A 338 2.32 -3.55 -27.97
N ALA A 339 3.42 -4.12 -27.48
CA ALA A 339 4.74 -3.50 -27.50
C ALA A 339 5.22 -3.22 -28.93
N GLN A 340 5.05 -4.18 -29.85
CA GLN A 340 5.38 -4.00 -31.27
C GLN A 340 4.51 -2.91 -31.93
N LEU A 341 3.20 -2.88 -31.66
CA LEU A 341 2.28 -1.86 -32.20
C LEU A 341 2.60 -0.46 -31.66
N SER A 342 2.95 -0.32 -30.38
CA SER A 342 3.36 0.95 -29.80
C SER A 342 4.71 1.45 -30.34
N ALA A 343 5.67 0.54 -30.56
CA ALA A 343 6.95 0.87 -31.19
C ALA A 343 6.76 1.39 -32.63
N LEU A 344 5.85 0.79 -33.40
CA LEU A 344 5.49 1.25 -34.75
C LEU A 344 4.71 2.58 -34.72
N GLY A 345 3.80 2.76 -33.74
CA GLY A 345 3.03 3.99 -33.58
C GLY A 345 3.86 5.22 -33.16
N ALA A 346 4.94 5.01 -32.39
CA ALA A 346 5.87 6.08 -32.00
C ALA A 346 6.74 6.59 -33.17
N VAL A 347 6.98 5.74 -34.17
CA VAL A 347 7.78 6.08 -35.36
C VAL A 347 6.95 6.79 -36.44
N ALA A 348 5.64 6.58 -36.47
CA ALA A 348 4.74 7.11 -37.50
C ALA A 348 4.46 8.63 -37.41
N GLN A 349 4.92 9.32 -36.36
CA GLN A 349 4.61 10.74 -36.14
C GLN A 349 5.51 11.72 -36.90
N ASP A 350 6.59 11.25 -37.55
CA ASP A 350 7.54 12.12 -38.26
C ASP A 350 7.79 11.63 -39.71
N PRO A 351 7.23 12.30 -40.74
CA PRO A 351 7.21 11.79 -42.13
C PRO A 351 8.60 11.63 -42.77
N ARG A 352 9.61 12.36 -42.26
CA ARG A 352 11.01 12.20 -42.67
C ARG A 352 11.71 11.01 -42.01
N ALA A 353 11.34 10.67 -40.78
CA ALA A 353 11.85 9.50 -40.08
C ALA A 353 11.27 8.21 -40.68
N ALA A 354 9.98 8.22 -41.06
CA ALA A 354 9.33 7.12 -41.77
C ALA A 354 10.03 6.80 -43.11
N ALA A 355 10.26 7.80 -43.97
CA ALA A 355 10.95 7.60 -45.24
C ALA A 355 12.41 7.12 -45.09
N ARG A 356 13.08 7.50 -44.00
CA ARG A 356 14.44 7.02 -43.68
C ARG A 356 14.41 5.57 -43.20
N LEU A 357 13.41 5.17 -42.43
CA LEU A 357 13.23 3.80 -42.00
C LEU A 357 12.81 2.89 -43.15
N ASP A 358 11.93 3.33 -44.06
CA ASP A 358 11.58 2.56 -45.26
C ASP A 358 12.82 2.26 -46.11
N ARG A 359 13.72 3.24 -46.28
CA ARG A 359 15.01 3.04 -46.95
C ARG A 359 15.93 2.08 -46.21
N LEU A 360 15.96 2.14 -44.88
CA LEU A 360 16.78 1.25 -44.06
C LEU A 360 16.22 -0.17 -44.03
N VAL A 361 14.89 -0.34 -44.06
CA VAL A 361 14.22 -1.63 -44.17
C VAL A 361 14.45 -2.24 -45.54
N ALA A 362 14.29 -1.47 -46.63
CA ALA A 362 14.63 -1.92 -47.97
C ALA A 362 16.11 -2.34 -48.07
N ALA A 363 17.03 -1.55 -47.50
CA ALA A 363 18.45 -1.91 -47.46
C ALA A 363 18.71 -3.17 -46.61
N ALA A 364 17.98 -3.38 -45.51
CA ALA A 364 18.09 -4.58 -44.68
C ALA A 364 17.53 -5.84 -45.38
N GLU A 365 16.45 -5.69 -46.16
CA GLU A 365 15.89 -6.76 -46.99
C GLU A 365 16.82 -7.13 -48.14
N GLU A 366 17.43 -6.14 -48.82
CA GLU A 366 18.48 -6.39 -49.82
C GLU A 366 19.69 -7.10 -49.22
N LEU A 367 20.14 -6.70 -48.03
CA LEU A 367 21.25 -7.37 -47.34
C LEU A 367 20.89 -8.81 -46.96
N ARG A 368 19.65 -9.08 -46.52
CA ARG A 368 19.17 -10.43 -46.26
C ARG A 368 19.11 -11.29 -47.51
N GLN A 369 18.68 -10.73 -48.65
CA GLN A 369 18.68 -11.42 -49.92
C GLN A 369 20.10 -11.76 -50.36
N ARG A 370 21.04 -10.80 -50.26
CA ARG A 370 22.47 -11.05 -50.54
C ARG A 370 23.08 -12.10 -49.62
N GLU A 371 22.76 -12.08 -48.33
CA GLU A 371 23.20 -13.13 -47.40
C GLU A 371 22.61 -14.50 -47.74
N ALA A 372 21.34 -14.56 -48.16
CA ALA A 372 20.69 -15.80 -48.57
C ALA A 372 21.30 -16.36 -49.86
N GLU A 373 21.57 -15.49 -50.85
CA GLU A 373 22.28 -15.80 -52.09
C GLU A 373 23.70 -16.28 -51.80
N GLN A 374 24.46 -15.57 -50.96
CA GLN A 374 25.81 -16.00 -50.55
C GLN A 374 25.80 -17.32 -49.78
N LYS A 375 24.80 -17.57 -48.92
CA LYS A 375 24.64 -18.87 -48.27
C LYS A 375 24.27 -19.97 -49.26
N ALA A 376 23.52 -19.65 -50.30
CA ALA A 376 23.19 -20.61 -51.36
C ALA A 376 24.41 -20.92 -52.22
N THR A 377 25.22 -19.92 -52.59
CA THR A 377 26.48 -20.14 -53.33
C THR A 377 27.49 -20.92 -52.48
N LEU A 378 27.68 -20.57 -51.21
CA LEU A 378 28.57 -21.32 -50.30
C LEU A 378 28.09 -22.76 -50.06
N ARG A 379 26.77 -23.01 -50.04
CA ARG A 379 26.23 -24.38 -49.97
C ARG A 379 26.44 -25.15 -51.26
N ALA A 380 26.32 -24.50 -52.42
CA ALA A 380 26.61 -25.11 -53.71
C ALA A 380 28.10 -25.45 -53.83
N GLU A 381 28.98 -24.51 -53.49
CA GLU A 381 30.44 -24.72 -53.44
C GLU A 381 30.82 -25.81 -52.43
N ALA A 382 30.19 -25.86 -51.25
CA ALA A 382 30.40 -26.93 -50.28
C ALA A 382 29.94 -28.29 -50.83
N ALA A 383 28.80 -28.37 -51.52
CA ALA A 383 28.32 -29.59 -52.14
C ALA A 383 29.21 -30.04 -53.32
N GLU A 384 29.75 -29.10 -54.10
CA GLU A 384 30.74 -29.38 -55.15
C GLU A 384 32.05 -29.91 -54.55
N LEU A 385 32.57 -29.28 -53.49
CA LEU A 385 33.74 -29.74 -52.77
C LEU A 385 33.52 -31.09 -52.09
N GLU A 386 32.33 -31.36 -51.56
CA GLU A 386 31.95 -32.68 -51.02
C GLU A 386 31.88 -33.74 -52.11
N ALA A 387 31.37 -33.41 -53.29
CA ALA A 387 31.36 -34.31 -54.45
C ALA A 387 32.78 -34.55 -55.00
N GLU A 388 33.65 -33.54 -55.01
CA GLU A 388 35.07 -33.68 -55.34
C GLU A 388 35.82 -34.51 -54.30
N LEU A 389 35.55 -34.31 -53.00
CA LEU A 389 36.09 -35.15 -51.92
C LEU A 389 35.60 -36.59 -52.03
N ALA A 390 34.34 -36.82 -52.41
CA ALA A 390 33.82 -38.17 -52.68
C ALA A 390 34.55 -38.81 -53.87
N ARG A 391 34.72 -38.09 -54.99
CA ARG A 391 35.50 -38.56 -56.15
C ARG A 391 36.96 -38.84 -55.81
N LEU A 392 37.58 -38.02 -54.96
CA LEU A 392 38.96 -38.21 -54.51
C LEU A 392 39.07 -39.37 -53.51
N ARG A 393 38.05 -39.59 -52.66
CA ARG A 393 37.95 -40.76 -51.78
C ARG A 393 37.77 -42.05 -52.59
N ASP A 394 36.95 -42.03 -53.63
CA ASP A 394 36.77 -43.17 -54.54
C ASP A 394 38.06 -43.46 -55.33
N ARG A 395 38.79 -42.41 -55.75
CA ARG A 395 40.14 -42.56 -56.35
C ARG A 395 41.17 -43.07 -55.34
N ALA A 396 41.13 -42.63 -54.09
CA ALA A 396 42.01 -43.11 -53.02
C ALA A 396 41.66 -44.55 -52.59
N ALA A 397 40.40 -44.96 -52.70
CA ALA A 397 39.99 -46.36 -52.49
C ALA A 397 40.41 -47.27 -53.66
N ALA A 398 40.54 -46.72 -54.87
CA ALA A 398 41.03 -47.43 -56.06
C ALA A 398 42.57 -47.50 -56.16
N ALA A 399 43.28 -46.58 -55.52
CA ALA A 399 44.74 -46.55 -55.47
C ALA A 399 45.21 -46.95 -54.06
N GLY A 400 45.63 -48.21 -53.91
CA GLY A 400 46.32 -48.70 -52.71
C GLY A 400 47.73 -48.13 -52.58
N ASP A 401 47.87 -46.81 -52.51
CA ASP A 401 49.15 -46.11 -52.44
C ASP A 401 49.43 -45.66 -51.00
N VAL A 402 50.37 -46.37 -50.36
CA VAL A 402 50.86 -46.15 -48.99
C VAL A 402 51.51 -44.76 -48.80
N GLU A 403 51.77 -44.01 -49.87
CA GLU A 403 52.28 -42.63 -49.80
C GLU A 403 51.19 -41.58 -49.49
N ALA A 404 49.91 -41.86 -49.76
CA ALA A 404 48.82 -40.92 -49.50
C ALA A 404 48.43 -40.83 -48.01
N GLU A 405 48.68 -41.87 -47.21
CA GLU A 405 48.41 -41.89 -45.77
C GLU A 405 49.35 -40.96 -44.99
N ALA A 406 50.62 -40.85 -45.39
CA ALA A 406 51.58 -39.94 -44.80
C ALA A 406 51.18 -38.47 -44.99
N ALA A 407 50.79 -38.08 -46.21
CA ALA A 407 50.31 -36.73 -46.51
C ALA A 407 48.97 -36.40 -45.81
N ASN A 408 48.10 -37.39 -45.60
CA ASN A 408 46.84 -37.23 -44.88
C ASN A 408 47.06 -37.08 -43.36
N SER A 409 47.99 -37.86 -42.78
CA SER A 409 48.37 -37.73 -41.37
C SER A 409 48.96 -36.35 -41.03
N GLU A 410 49.76 -35.76 -41.92
CA GLU A 410 50.31 -34.42 -41.72
C GLU A 410 49.23 -33.33 -41.82
N ARG A 411 48.24 -33.49 -42.71
CA ARG A 411 47.08 -32.57 -42.81
C ARG A 411 46.18 -32.66 -41.58
N VAL A 412 45.93 -33.88 -41.08
CA VAL A 412 45.16 -34.10 -39.84
C VAL A 412 45.90 -33.51 -38.64
N ALA A 413 47.23 -33.68 -38.55
CA ALA A 413 48.04 -33.07 -37.51
C ALA A 413 47.93 -31.53 -37.53
N LYS A 414 48.08 -30.90 -38.70
CA LYS A 414 47.91 -29.44 -38.85
C LYS A 414 46.49 -28.97 -38.51
N ALA A 415 45.46 -29.74 -38.86
CA ALA A 415 44.07 -29.42 -38.50
C ALA A 415 43.83 -29.55 -36.98
N THR A 416 44.44 -30.54 -36.32
CA THR A 416 44.35 -30.69 -34.86
C THR A 416 45.10 -29.58 -34.11
N GLU A 417 46.24 -29.13 -34.63
CA GLU A 417 46.96 -27.97 -34.08
C GLU A 417 46.15 -26.68 -34.24
N GLN A 418 45.51 -26.47 -35.40
CA GLN A 418 44.63 -25.33 -35.62
C GLN A 418 43.38 -25.38 -34.72
N ALA A 419 42.80 -26.56 -34.50
CA ALA A 419 41.68 -26.75 -33.57
C ALA A 419 42.09 -26.50 -32.11
N ALA A 420 43.29 -26.94 -31.71
CA ALA A 420 43.86 -26.67 -30.39
C ALA A 420 44.11 -25.16 -30.19
N ALA A 421 44.71 -24.49 -31.17
CA ALA A 421 44.92 -23.04 -31.14
C ALA A 421 43.59 -22.26 -31.11
N ALA A 422 42.56 -22.73 -31.82
CA ALA A 422 41.22 -22.13 -31.77
C ALA A 422 40.54 -22.37 -30.41
N ALA A 423 40.72 -23.55 -29.79
CA ALA A 423 40.20 -23.86 -28.46
C ALA A 423 40.87 -23.00 -27.37
N GLU A 424 42.18 -22.76 -27.47
CA GLU A 424 42.90 -21.85 -26.57
C GLU A 424 42.41 -20.40 -26.72
N ARG A 425 42.21 -19.93 -27.95
CA ARG A 425 41.62 -18.60 -28.21
C ARG A 425 40.21 -18.48 -27.65
N LEU A 426 39.39 -19.52 -27.78
CA LEU A 426 38.04 -19.57 -27.22
C LEU A 426 38.07 -19.58 -25.68
N ALA A 427 39.01 -20.30 -25.06
CA ALA A 427 39.21 -20.31 -23.62
C ALA A 427 39.63 -18.92 -23.10
N ALA A 428 40.54 -18.24 -23.80
CA ALA A 428 40.95 -16.87 -23.49
C ALA A 428 39.77 -15.88 -23.61
N ALA A 429 38.97 -15.98 -24.67
CA ALA A 429 37.78 -15.15 -24.85
C ALA A 429 36.72 -15.39 -23.76
N ARG A 430 36.52 -16.65 -23.34
CA ARG A 430 35.63 -16.99 -22.21
C ARG A 430 36.14 -16.42 -20.89
N ALA A 431 37.45 -16.42 -20.66
CA ALA A 431 38.04 -15.83 -19.46
C ALA A 431 37.80 -14.31 -19.41
N GLN A 432 37.99 -13.60 -20.53
CA GLN A 432 37.71 -12.16 -20.63
C GLN A 432 36.22 -11.84 -20.42
N LEU A 433 35.32 -12.65 -21.00
CA LEU A 433 33.88 -12.50 -20.78
C LEU A 433 33.50 -12.72 -19.30
N ALA A 434 34.11 -13.70 -18.64
CA ALA A 434 33.88 -13.96 -17.22
C ALA A 434 34.38 -12.80 -16.34
N GLU A 435 35.52 -12.20 -16.68
CA GLU A 435 36.04 -11.01 -16.01
C GLU A 435 35.13 -9.80 -16.19
N ALA A 436 34.70 -9.51 -17.41
CA ALA A 436 33.73 -8.45 -17.71
C ALA A 436 32.39 -8.68 -16.99
N SER A 437 31.90 -9.91 -16.93
CA SER A 437 30.66 -10.26 -16.22
C SER A 437 30.78 -10.04 -14.72
N ARG A 438 31.93 -10.37 -14.11
CA ARG A 438 32.22 -10.07 -12.69
C ARG A 438 32.28 -8.57 -12.43
N ALA A 439 32.88 -7.80 -13.35
CA ALA A 439 32.94 -6.34 -13.26
C ALA A 439 31.53 -5.70 -13.40
N CYS A 440 30.70 -6.19 -14.32
CA CYS A 440 29.31 -5.74 -14.44
C CYS A 440 28.49 -6.07 -13.17
N ALA A 441 28.69 -7.24 -12.57
CA ALA A 441 28.01 -7.62 -11.34
C ALA A 441 28.46 -6.75 -10.14
N SER A 442 29.74 -6.39 -10.05
CA SER A 442 30.24 -5.49 -9.00
C SER A 442 29.70 -4.06 -9.18
N LEU A 443 29.64 -3.56 -10.42
CA LEU A 443 29.05 -2.27 -10.74
C LEU A 443 27.54 -2.24 -10.42
N ARG A 444 26.79 -3.30 -10.74
CA ARG A 444 25.36 -3.40 -10.36
C ARG A 444 25.16 -3.34 -8.85
N ARG A 445 25.93 -4.09 -8.07
CA ARG A 445 25.88 -4.01 -6.60
C ARG A 445 26.18 -2.60 -6.07
N ARG A 446 27.15 -1.90 -6.67
CA ARG A 446 27.46 -0.50 -6.32
C ARG A 446 26.35 0.46 -6.70
N ILE A 447 25.57 0.17 -7.76
CA ILE A 447 24.39 0.95 -8.13
C ILE A 447 23.26 0.68 -7.14
N ASP A 448 23.04 -0.59 -6.76
CA ASP A 448 22.01 -0.98 -5.78
C ASP A 448 22.29 -0.45 -4.35
N GLU A 449 23.54 -0.09 -4.04
CA GLU A 449 23.88 0.60 -2.79
C GLU A 449 23.30 2.01 -2.70
N PHE A 450 22.97 2.64 -3.84
CA PHE A 450 22.30 3.93 -3.89
C PHE A 450 20.79 3.72 -4.08
N PRO A 451 19.95 4.33 -3.22
CA PRO A 451 18.51 4.23 -3.38
C PRO A 451 18.09 4.78 -4.74
N SER A 452 17.26 4.03 -5.43
CA SER A 452 16.62 4.43 -6.68
C SER A 452 15.78 5.69 -6.49
N GLN A 453 15.47 6.39 -7.58
CA GLN A 453 14.64 7.59 -7.54
C GLN A 453 13.27 7.31 -6.91
N GLU A 454 12.73 6.12 -7.17
CA GLU A 454 11.48 5.64 -6.61
C GLU A 454 11.61 5.42 -5.09
N GLU A 455 12.65 4.75 -4.61
CA GLU A 455 12.90 4.54 -3.17
C GLU A 455 13.11 5.86 -2.43
N ALA A 456 13.89 6.78 -3.01
CA ALA A 456 14.07 8.11 -2.46
C ALA A 456 12.73 8.88 -2.37
N SER A 457 11.87 8.76 -3.39
CA SER A 457 10.55 9.36 -3.37
C SER A 457 9.63 8.75 -2.30
N GLN A 458 9.72 7.43 -2.09
CA GLN A 458 8.99 6.73 -1.04
C GLN A 458 9.45 7.17 0.35
N TYR A 459 10.76 7.29 0.57
CA TYR A 459 11.30 7.80 1.83
C TYR A 459 10.88 9.24 2.08
N MET A 460 10.93 10.10 1.07
CA MET A 460 10.49 11.50 1.21
C MET A 460 9.00 11.58 1.59
N ARG A 461 8.14 10.78 0.93
CA ARG A 461 6.72 10.73 1.24
C ARG A 461 6.48 10.22 2.66
N ARG A 462 7.21 9.19 3.08
CA ARG A 462 7.14 8.65 4.43
C ARG A 462 7.60 9.65 5.50
N LEU A 463 8.62 10.46 5.21
CA LEU A 463 9.09 11.51 6.11
C LEU A 463 8.06 12.64 6.24
N LEU A 464 7.40 13.02 5.14
CA LEU A 464 6.31 14.00 5.18
C LEU A 464 5.11 13.49 5.98
N GLU A 465 4.70 12.23 5.77
CA GLU A 465 3.66 11.59 6.58
C GLU A 465 4.02 11.58 8.06
N LEU A 466 5.27 11.24 8.40
CA LEU A 466 5.74 11.25 9.77
C LEU A 466 5.72 12.66 10.38
N ALA A 467 6.12 13.68 9.61
CA ALA A 467 6.09 15.07 10.04
C ALA A 467 4.64 15.54 10.29
N GLU A 468 3.69 15.14 9.44
CA GLU A 468 2.27 15.44 9.62
C GLU A 468 1.69 14.70 10.84
N GLN A 469 2.06 13.44 11.07
CA GLN A 469 1.70 12.70 12.28
C GLN A 469 2.27 13.35 13.54
N ALA A 470 3.52 13.81 13.51
CA ALA A 470 4.11 14.54 14.63
C ALA A 470 3.40 15.88 14.88
N ALA A 471 3.02 16.60 13.82
CA ALA A 471 2.30 17.87 13.92
C ALA A 471 0.87 17.68 14.48
N THR A 472 0.16 16.64 14.04
CA THR A 472 -1.18 16.30 14.54
C THR A 472 -1.14 15.87 16.00
N LEU A 473 -0.19 15.01 16.38
CA LEU A 473 0.04 14.63 17.78
C LEU A 473 0.35 15.86 18.64
N HIS A 474 1.25 16.74 18.20
CA HIS A 474 1.59 17.96 18.92
C HIS A 474 0.37 18.87 19.14
N ARG A 475 -0.49 19.00 18.11
CA ARG A 475 -1.75 19.75 18.23
C ARG A 475 -2.69 19.12 19.27
N GLN A 476 -2.85 17.79 19.25
CA GLN A 476 -3.67 17.07 20.23
C GLN A 476 -3.10 17.23 21.65
N THR A 477 -1.79 17.07 21.82
CA THR A 477 -1.10 17.28 23.10
C THR A 477 -1.35 18.68 23.63
N LYS A 478 -1.22 19.72 22.79
CA LYS A 478 -1.56 21.10 23.19
C LYS A 478 -3.02 21.23 23.63
N GLN A 479 -3.96 20.63 22.92
CA GLN A 479 -5.37 20.64 23.29
C GLN A 479 -5.60 19.99 24.66
N PHE A 480 -4.96 18.84 24.93
CA PHE A 480 -5.04 18.18 26.23
C PHE A 480 -4.45 19.05 27.35
N TYR A 481 -3.30 19.70 27.13
CA TYR A 481 -2.73 20.63 28.11
C TYR A 481 -3.64 21.84 28.35
N CYS A 482 -4.25 22.42 27.31
CA CYS A 482 -5.21 23.51 27.46
C CYS A 482 -6.43 23.07 28.29
N LEU A 483 -6.99 21.90 27.98
CA LEU A 483 -8.13 21.35 28.71
C LEU A 483 -7.77 21.07 30.18
N TYR A 484 -6.63 20.43 30.42
CA TYR A 484 -6.11 20.18 31.76
C TYR A 484 -5.94 21.49 32.55
N ASN A 485 -5.27 22.49 31.97
CA ASN A 485 -5.07 23.79 32.60
C ASN A 485 -6.40 24.48 32.92
N SER A 486 -7.37 24.43 31.99
CA SER A 486 -8.70 25.01 32.22
C SER A 486 -9.46 24.30 33.36
N ALA A 487 -9.35 22.96 33.43
CA ALA A 487 -9.94 22.17 34.49
C ALA A 487 -9.27 22.43 35.84
N CYS A 488 -7.94 22.58 35.88
CA CYS A 488 -7.21 22.99 37.08
C CYS A 488 -7.65 24.37 37.57
N SER A 489 -7.76 25.36 36.67
CA SER A 489 -8.26 26.69 37.03
C SER A 489 -9.70 26.65 37.53
N LEU A 490 -10.57 25.83 36.92
CA LEU A 490 -11.94 25.64 37.39
C LEU A 490 -11.97 25.01 38.80
N ARG A 491 -11.16 23.98 39.03
CA ARG A 491 -11.02 23.35 40.34
C ARG A 491 -10.58 24.36 41.39
N GLU A 492 -9.56 25.17 41.09
CA GLU A 492 -9.11 26.22 42.02
C GLU A 492 -10.19 27.26 42.33
N LEU A 493 -11.01 27.63 41.34
CA LEU A 493 -12.15 28.54 41.58
C LEU A 493 -13.23 27.90 42.45
N LEU A 494 -13.56 26.63 42.20
CA LEU A 494 -14.51 25.87 43.02
C LEU A 494 -13.98 25.67 44.45
N GLU A 495 -12.69 25.40 44.62
CA GLU A 495 -12.06 25.31 45.95
C GLU A 495 -12.13 26.63 46.71
N ARG A 496 -11.91 27.77 46.03
CA ARG A 496 -12.10 29.10 46.63
C ARG A 496 -13.56 29.36 46.97
N GLU A 497 -14.51 28.95 46.14
CA GLU A 497 -15.95 29.07 46.42
C GLU A 497 -16.34 28.27 47.66
N ILE A 498 -15.88 27.02 47.77
CA ILE A 498 -16.09 26.19 48.96
C ILE A 498 -15.49 26.85 50.19
N GLN A 499 -14.25 27.35 50.12
CA GLN A 499 -13.59 28.05 51.23
C GLN A 499 -14.36 29.31 51.66
N LEU A 500 -14.87 30.09 50.70
CA LEU A 500 -15.70 31.27 50.97
C LEU A 500 -17.01 30.87 51.63
N LEU A 501 -17.69 29.84 51.14
CA LEU A 501 -18.93 29.33 51.73
C LEU A 501 -18.72 28.80 53.15
N THR A 502 -17.65 28.06 53.40
CA THR A 502 -17.26 27.60 54.74
C THR A 502 -16.98 28.78 55.66
N SER A 503 -16.24 29.80 55.20
CA SER A 503 -16.00 31.01 56.00
C SER A 503 -17.28 31.78 56.31
N VAL A 504 -18.23 31.86 55.37
CA VAL A 504 -19.53 32.49 55.59
C VAL A 504 -20.35 31.70 56.60
N GLU A 505 -20.35 30.37 56.52
CA GLU A 505 -21.04 29.49 57.47
C GLU A 505 -20.48 29.62 58.89
N ASP A 506 -19.16 29.62 59.05
CA ASP A 506 -18.49 29.77 60.35
C ASP A 506 -18.76 31.15 60.97
N ASN A 507 -18.68 32.22 60.17
CA ASN A 507 -18.97 33.58 60.62
C ASN A 507 -20.45 33.77 60.96
N TYR A 508 -21.37 33.16 60.20
CA TYR A 508 -22.80 33.19 60.48
C TYR A 508 -23.09 32.57 61.85
N ARG A 509 -22.54 31.38 62.13
CA ARG A 509 -22.72 30.68 63.42
C ARG A 509 -22.23 31.51 64.62
N GLN A 510 -21.19 32.32 64.44
CA GLN A 510 -20.61 33.15 65.51
C GLN A 510 -21.39 34.45 65.72
N THR A 511 -21.95 35.04 64.67
CA THR A 511 -22.52 36.40 64.68
C THR A 511 -24.04 36.44 64.81
N GLU A 512 -24.76 35.34 64.53
CA GLU A 512 -26.23 35.23 64.61
C GLU A 512 -26.80 35.65 65.98
N ARG A 513 -26.05 35.35 67.06
CA ARG A 513 -26.46 35.57 68.46
C ARG A 513 -26.56 37.05 68.86
N SER A 514 -25.97 37.98 68.10
CA SER A 514 -25.95 39.41 68.42
C SER A 514 -26.48 40.27 67.26
N PRO A 515 -27.35 41.27 67.51
CA PRO A 515 -27.82 42.18 66.45
C PRO A 515 -26.69 43.04 65.84
N ALA A 516 -25.66 43.38 66.62
CA ALA A 516 -24.47 44.07 66.11
C ALA A 516 -23.63 43.16 65.20
N GLY A 517 -23.49 41.88 65.57
CA GLY A 517 -22.79 40.87 64.76
C GLY A 517 -23.47 40.63 63.41
N ARG A 518 -24.81 40.67 63.35
CA ARG A 518 -25.56 40.56 62.09
C ARG A 518 -25.29 41.72 61.13
N GLN A 519 -25.13 42.95 61.63
CA GLN A 519 -24.76 44.09 60.79
C GLN A 519 -23.31 43.98 60.28
N GLU A 520 -22.40 43.47 61.11
CA GLU A 520 -21.01 43.25 60.70
C GLU A 520 -20.90 42.15 59.63
N LEU A 521 -21.64 41.05 59.77
CA LEU A 521 -21.72 39.99 58.75
C LEU A 521 -22.26 40.53 57.42
N ALA A 522 -23.30 41.38 57.45
CA ALA A 522 -23.83 42.00 56.23
C ALA A 522 -22.77 42.84 55.51
N GLY A 523 -22.01 43.65 56.24
CA GLY A 523 -20.90 44.41 55.67
C GLY A 523 -19.76 43.54 55.14
N GLN A 524 -19.49 42.38 55.75
CA GLN A 524 -18.51 41.42 55.23
C GLN A 524 -18.98 40.74 53.93
N LEU A 525 -20.26 40.36 53.84
CA LEU A 525 -20.86 39.79 52.62
C LEU A 525 -20.83 40.78 51.47
N GLU A 526 -21.14 42.07 51.72
CA GLU A 526 -21.02 43.13 50.72
C GLU A 526 -19.59 43.26 50.18
N LYS A 527 -18.59 43.23 51.07
CA LYS A 527 -17.16 43.25 50.67
C LYS A 527 -16.77 42.02 49.84
N ILE A 528 -17.25 40.83 50.20
CA ILE A 528 -17.00 39.60 49.42
C ILE A 528 -17.59 39.74 48.01
N VAL A 529 -18.83 40.20 47.89
CA VAL A 529 -19.48 40.43 46.59
C VAL A 529 -18.72 41.46 45.76
N GLU A 530 -18.27 42.55 46.37
CA GLU A 530 -17.49 43.58 45.68
C GLU A 530 -16.13 43.06 45.20
N SER A 531 -15.44 42.27 46.01
CA SER A 531 -14.19 41.62 45.62
C SER A 531 -14.38 40.60 44.49
N ALA A 532 -15.50 39.86 44.47
CA ALA A 532 -15.84 38.93 43.42
C ALA A 532 -16.13 39.66 42.09
N ARG A 533 -16.87 40.77 42.14
CA ARG A 533 -17.10 41.65 40.98
C ARG A 533 -15.80 42.23 40.44
N GLN A 534 -14.88 42.64 41.32
CA GLN A 534 -13.57 43.14 40.90
C GLN A 534 -12.76 42.04 40.20
N ASN A 535 -12.73 40.82 40.75
CA ASN A 535 -12.05 39.67 40.14
C ASN A 535 -12.64 39.32 38.77
N GLN A 536 -13.97 39.35 38.63
CA GLN A 536 -14.65 39.16 37.35
C GLN A 536 -14.20 40.21 36.34
N SER A 537 -14.23 41.50 36.71
CA SER A 537 -13.82 42.58 35.82
C SER A 537 -12.36 42.43 35.35
N GLN A 538 -11.47 41.94 36.22
CA GLN A 538 -10.08 41.70 35.88
C GLN A 538 -9.92 40.52 34.92
N ALA A 539 -10.70 39.44 35.12
CA ALA A 539 -10.73 38.29 34.23
C ALA A 539 -11.26 38.67 32.83
N GLU A 540 -12.30 39.50 32.76
CA GLU A 540 -12.84 40.03 31.50
C GLU A 540 -11.81 40.87 30.74
N ARG A 541 -11.07 41.76 31.43
CA ARG A 541 -9.97 42.53 30.82
C ARG A 541 -8.85 41.64 30.28
N ARG A 542 -8.50 40.56 30.98
CA ARG A 542 -7.51 39.59 30.49
C ARG A 542 -8.02 38.88 29.24
N LEU A 543 -9.29 38.47 29.24
CA LEU A 543 -9.94 37.84 28.09
C LEU A 543 -9.95 38.76 26.87
N THR A 544 -10.29 40.04 27.01
CA THR A 544 -10.28 41.00 25.89
C THR A 544 -8.88 41.19 25.33
N THR A 545 -7.86 41.23 26.19
CA THR A 545 -6.45 41.36 25.78
C THR A 545 -5.99 40.13 24.99
N GLU A 546 -6.29 38.92 25.46
CA GLU A 546 -5.92 37.68 24.76
C GLU A 546 -6.71 37.49 23.46
N LYS A 547 -7.98 37.90 23.42
CA LYS A 547 -8.77 37.95 22.17
C LYS A 547 -8.13 38.88 21.14
N ALA A 548 -7.74 40.09 21.54
CA ALA A 548 -7.07 41.03 20.65
C ALA A 548 -5.73 40.49 20.13
N LYS A 549 -4.93 39.83 20.97
CA LYS A 549 -3.69 39.16 20.53
C LYS A 549 -3.96 38.04 19.53
N ARG A 550 -4.97 37.19 19.80
CA ARG A 550 -5.40 36.13 18.89
C ARG A 550 -5.80 36.70 17.53
N ASP A 551 -6.58 37.78 17.52
CA ASP A 551 -7.07 38.40 16.28
C ASP A 551 -5.92 39.06 15.50
N GLY A 552 -4.96 39.66 16.19
CA GLY A 552 -3.72 40.16 15.59
C GLY A 552 -2.90 39.05 14.94
N LEU A 553 -2.63 37.96 15.66
CA LEU A 553 -1.89 36.80 15.12
C LEU A 553 -2.64 36.13 13.96
N ASN A 554 -3.96 36.05 14.02
CA ASN A 554 -4.76 35.51 12.93
C ASN A 554 -4.68 36.40 11.67
N SER A 555 -4.67 37.71 11.85
CA SER A 555 -4.50 38.66 10.75
C SER A 555 -3.11 38.53 10.11
N GLU A 556 -2.06 38.38 10.92
CA GLU A 556 -0.70 38.11 10.42
C GLU A 556 -0.61 36.78 9.69
N TYR A 557 -1.23 35.72 10.22
CA TYR A 557 -1.32 34.42 9.57
C TYR A 557 -1.99 34.52 8.20
N LEU A 558 -3.14 35.19 8.10
CA LEU A 558 -3.83 35.39 6.82
C LEU A 558 -2.96 36.17 5.82
N ARG A 559 -2.25 37.21 6.28
CA ARG A 559 -1.30 37.97 5.44
C ARG A 559 -0.18 37.08 4.91
N LEU A 560 0.36 36.18 5.74
CA LEU A 560 1.40 35.23 5.31
C LEU A 560 0.85 34.22 4.30
N VAL A 561 -0.35 33.68 4.53
CA VAL A 561 -1.02 32.78 3.58
C VAL A 561 -1.27 33.47 2.24
N GLU A 562 -1.67 34.74 2.23
CA GLU A 562 -1.76 35.51 0.98
C GLU A 562 -0.41 35.69 0.29
N SER A 563 0.66 35.94 1.05
CA SER A 563 2.01 36.06 0.49
C SER A 563 2.47 34.73 -0.13
N GLU A 564 2.18 33.61 0.51
CA GLU A 564 2.44 32.26 0.00
C GLU A 564 1.64 32.00 -1.28
N ARG A 565 0.35 32.37 -1.32
CA ARG A 565 -0.49 32.27 -2.52
C ARG A 565 0.08 33.09 -3.68
N ARG A 566 0.53 34.33 -3.42
CA ARG A 566 1.16 35.19 -4.43
C ARG A 566 2.48 34.60 -4.93
N TYR A 567 3.31 34.07 -4.04
CA TYR A 567 4.56 33.39 -4.40
C TYR A 567 4.29 32.17 -5.29
N ASN A 568 3.37 31.30 -4.88
CA ASN A 568 3.00 30.12 -5.65
C ASN A 568 2.41 30.47 -7.02
N LYS A 569 1.63 31.55 -7.11
CA LYS A 569 1.16 32.09 -8.39
C LYS A 569 2.33 32.55 -9.26
N LEU A 570 3.23 33.35 -8.71
CA LEU A 570 4.38 33.89 -9.45
C LEU A 570 5.31 32.77 -9.95
N VAL A 571 5.52 31.71 -9.16
CA VAL A 571 6.27 30.52 -9.59
C VAL A 571 5.57 29.80 -10.75
N LYS A 572 4.24 29.68 -10.71
CA LYS A 572 3.47 29.10 -11.83
C LYS A 572 3.58 29.94 -13.09
N ASP A 573 3.38 31.26 -12.98
CA ASP A 573 3.47 32.20 -14.09
C ASP A 573 4.89 32.19 -14.69
N PHE A 574 5.93 32.17 -13.85
CA PHE A 574 7.32 32.06 -14.28
C PHE A 574 7.60 30.75 -15.04
N ARG A 575 7.08 29.61 -14.55
CA ARG A 575 7.23 28.33 -15.26
C ARG A 575 6.54 28.33 -16.62
N ALA A 576 5.36 28.94 -16.71
CA ALA A 576 4.65 29.06 -17.98
C ALA A 576 5.44 29.89 -19.00
N GLU A 577 6.02 31.01 -18.58
CA GLU A 577 6.88 31.83 -19.45
C GLU A 577 8.21 31.14 -19.79
N ALA A 578 8.82 30.40 -18.84
CA ALA A 578 10.02 29.61 -19.11
C ALA A 578 9.75 28.52 -20.17
N ALA A 579 8.65 27.79 -20.05
CA ALA A 579 8.23 26.79 -21.05
C ALA A 579 7.93 27.42 -22.42
N LYS A 580 7.37 28.64 -22.44
CA LYS A 580 7.15 29.39 -23.68
C LYS A 580 8.48 29.82 -24.31
N ASN A 581 9.45 30.26 -23.51
CA ASN A 581 10.77 30.62 -23.99
C ASN A 581 11.54 29.41 -24.56
N GLU A 582 11.44 28.24 -23.93
CA GLU A 582 12.01 27.00 -24.45
C GLU A 582 11.41 26.62 -25.82
N ARG A 583 10.09 26.74 -25.97
CA ARG A 583 9.41 26.51 -27.26
C ARG A 583 9.87 27.47 -28.35
N LEU A 584 9.99 28.76 -28.03
CA LEU A 584 10.47 29.77 -28.97
C LEU A 584 11.94 29.55 -29.35
N SER A 585 12.77 29.17 -28.37
CA SER A 585 14.18 28.84 -28.61
C SER A 585 14.32 27.61 -29.51
N ALA A 586 13.51 26.58 -29.30
CA ALA A 586 13.47 25.39 -30.16
C ALA A 586 13.02 25.71 -31.60
N LEU A 587 12.08 26.64 -31.78
CA LEU A 587 11.64 27.12 -33.09
C LEU A 587 12.69 28.00 -33.79
N SER A 588 13.53 28.72 -33.04
CA SER A 588 14.62 29.52 -33.60
C SER A 588 15.86 28.70 -33.98
N ALA A 589 15.99 27.49 -33.42
CA ALA A 589 17.10 26.58 -33.66
C ALA A 589 16.83 25.57 -34.78
N ALA A 590 15.59 25.48 -35.27
CA ALA A 590 15.16 24.70 -36.44
C ALA A 590 15.05 25.60 -37.67
#